data_AF-A0A8H4KD21-F1
#
_entry.id   AF-A0A8H4KD21-F1
#
_cell.length_a   1.000
_cell.length_b   1.000
_cell.length_c   1.000
_cell.angle_alpha   90.00
_cell.angle_beta   90.00
_cell.angle_gamma   90.00
#
_symmetry.space_group_name_H-M   'P 1'
#
loop_
_entity.id
_entity.type
_entity.pdbx_description
1 polymer ?
#
loop_
_entity_poly.entity_id
_entity_poly.type
_entity_poly.pdbx_seq_one_letter_code
_entity_poly.pdbx_strand_id
1 'polypeptide(L)'
;MSDLVEIDNMDDIAVYELHCGDGDGADIVFTFNDNHISVSIFPSNGSSTKDTRHMEPKDRPLQDHLVDLISQATSCQNDNEYDELVDEILVVILDAGRPLFSRPVSQGEAAHNGQFLNHLLFPPVLCFRLEAPASCASIVPIDASEAYTIHTIDPALNGDFKEELEICQDIPRFTPEEIIVTKIFGRGANTVTAAVQVQGRDMFCKSYGNPNGLFGTSEGQELECLSEIFKAFPPPTTIQVPQLLGYINHKDTKQILGFLRQWVPGHRLSNVVTAATIEKRQKWTSQISQTIKYLHEHGLVWGDGKPSNIIIDEHDDAWLIDFGGGFTRGWVDEELEGTKEGDEQALAKIVEFLSEDNGNDEPSSL
;
A
#
# COMPACT_ATOMS: atom_id res chain seq x y z
N MET A 1 -38.44 8.87 -20.43
CA MET A 1 -38.50 7.55 -19.77
C MET A 1 -37.06 7.10 -19.67
N SER A 2 -36.64 6.87 -18.44
CA SER A 2 -35.28 6.64 -17.98
C SER A 2 -34.72 5.34 -18.53
N ASP A 3 -33.63 5.43 -19.29
CA ASP A 3 -32.70 4.33 -19.49
C ASP A 3 -31.89 4.18 -18.19
N LEU A 4 -32.32 3.23 -17.35
CA LEU A 4 -31.51 2.73 -16.24
C LEU A 4 -30.43 1.84 -16.86
N VAL A 5 -29.23 2.40 -16.97
CA VAL A 5 -28.01 1.60 -17.11
C VAL A 5 -27.83 0.88 -15.78
N GLU A 6 -28.20 -0.39 -15.72
CA GLU A 6 -27.69 -1.30 -14.70
C GLU A 6 -26.17 -1.37 -14.90
N ILE A 7 -25.45 -0.61 -14.08
CA ILE A 7 -24.03 -0.83 -13.86
C ILE A 7 -23.99 -2.14 -13.08
N ASP A 8 -23.58 -3.21 -13.76
CA ASP A 8 -23.23 -4.48 -13.16
C ASP A 8 -22.02 -4.21 -12.26
N ASN A 9 -22.28 -3.81 -11.00
CA ASN A 9 -21.26 -3.70 -9.97
C ASN A 9 -20.79 -5.13 -9.67
N MET A 10 -19.77 -5.61 -10.40
CA MET A 10 -18.97 -6.73 -9.90
C MET A 10 -18.35 -6.28 -8.57
N ASP A 11 -18.60 -7.04 -7.52
CA ASP A 11 -17.96 -6.79 -6.24
C ASP A 11 -16.46 -7.04 -6.39
N ASP A 12 -15.65 -6.09 -5.94
CA ASP A 12 -14.20 -6.26 -5.88
C ASP A 12 -13.86 -7.02 -4.59
N ILE A 13 -13.37 -8.25 -4.75
CA ILE A 13 -13.10 -9.19 -3.66
C ILE A 13 -11.69 -9.75 -3.81
N ALA A 14 -10.87 -9.56 -2.77
CA ALA A 14 -9.55 -10.17 -2.68
C ALA A 14 -9.34 -10.78 -1.28
N VAL A 15 -8.93 -12.04 -1.23
CA VAL A 15 -8.60 -12.73 0.03
C VAL A 15 -7.16 -12.42 0.41
N TYR A 16 -6.95 -11.98 1.65
CA TYR A 16 -5.64 -11.57 2.16
C TYR A 16 -5.03 -12.64 3.07
N GLU A 17 -5.83 -13.16 4.00
CA GLU A 17 -5.33 -14.02 5.05
C GLU A 17 -6.32 -15.12 5.38
N LEU A 18 -5.77 -16.32 5.57
CA LEU A 18 -6.45 -17.49 6.07
C LEU A 18 -5.75 -17.93 7.35
N HIS A 19 -6.49 -17.94 8.45
CA HIS A 19 -5.99 -18.39 9.75
C HIS A 19 -6.73 -19.65 10.17
N CYS A 20 -6.00 -20.66 10.62
CA CYS A 20 -6.61 -21.87 11.16
C CYS A 20 -5.82 -22.38 12.36
N GLY A 21 -6.51 -22.98 13.32
CA GLY A 21 -5.90 -23.80 14.36
C GLY A 21 -6.11 -25.28 14.11
N ASP A 22 -5.76 -26.12 15.08
CA ASP A 22 -5.89 -27.59 14.98
C ASP A 22 -7.34 -28.04 15.26
N GLY A 23 -8.24 -27.55 14.41
CA GLY A 23 -9.68 -27.83 14.44
C GLY A 23 -10.46 -27.07 15.51
N ASP A 24 -9.87 -26.12 16.23
CA ASP A 24 -10.54 -25.28 17.24
C ASP A 24 -11.23 -24.03 16.65
N GLY A 25 -11.02 -23.77 15.36
CA GLY A 25 -11.67 -22.72 14.58
C GLY A 25 -10.80 -22.26 13.42
N ALA A 26 -11.33 -21.31 12.67
CA ALA A 26 -10.65 -20.68 11.55
C ALA A 26 -11.16 -19.25 11.35
N ASP A 27 -10.39 -18.45 10.62
CA ASP A 27 -10.76 -17.11 10.20
C ASP A 27 -10.32 -16.85 8.75
N ILE A 28 -11.11 -16.07 8.04
CA ILE A 28 -10.80 -15.60 6.69
C ILE A 28 -10.95 -14.08 6.63
N VAL A 29 -9.93 -13.42 6.09
CA VAL A 29 -9.89 -11.98 5.89
C VAL A 29 -9.87 -11.67 4.39
N PHE A 30 -10.82 -10.87 3.95
CA PHE A 30 -10.92 -10.43 2.56
C PHE A 30 -11.39 -8.98 2.46
N THR A 31 -11.06 -8.32 1.35
CA THR A 31 -11.69 -7.04 1.01
C THR A 31 -13.01 -7.29 0.30
N PHE A 32 -13.97 -6.41 0.56
CA PHE A 32 -15.23 -6.35 -0.17
C PHE A 32 -15.57 -4.87 -0.39
N ASN A 33 -15.47 -4.39 -1.63
CA ASN A 33 -15.74 -3.00 -1.98
C ASN A 33 -15.04 -2.00 -1.03
N ASP A 34 -13.72 -2.13 -0.89
CA ASP A 34 -12.82 -1.34 -0.01
C ASP A 34 -12.94 -1.55 1.51
N ASN A 35 -13.86 -2.40 1.99
CA ASN A 35 -13.96 -2.74 3.41
C ASN A 35 -13.19 -4.01 3.72
N HIS A 36 -12.44 -4.03 4.82
CA HIS A 36 -11.82 -5.24 5.34
C HIS A 36 -12.84 -6.02 6.15
N ILE A 37 -13.06 -7.27 5.78
CA ILE A 37 -14.02 -8.16 6.40
C ILE A 37 -13.26 -9.34 6.96
N SER A 38 -13.46 -9.61 8.25
CA SER A 38 -13.02 -10.83 8.90
C SER A 38 -14.24 -11.68 9.23
N VAL A 39 -14.20 -12.95 8.83
CA VAL A 39 -15.24 -13.91 9.19
C VAL A 39 -14.63 -15.04 10.00
N SER A 40 -14.98 -15.07 11.28
CA SER A 40 -14.59 -16.11 12.21
C SER A 40 -15.55 -17.30 12.14
N ILE A 41 -14.99 -18.50 12.06
CA ILE A 41 -15.71 -19.76 11.98
C ILE A 41 -15.29 -20.62 13.17
N PHE A 42 -16.23 -20.89 14.06
CA PHE A 42 -16.00 -21.75 15.21
C PHE A 42 -16.59 -23.15 14.97
N PRO A 43 -16.00 -24.20 15.56
CA PRO A 43 -16.52 -25.55 15.46
C PRO A 43 -17.96 -25.64 15.97
N SER A 44 -18.75 -26.50 15.35
CA SER A 44 -20.18 -26.67 15.64
C SER A 44 -20.47 -27.09 17.10
N ASN A 45 -19.54 -27.83 17.72
CA ASN A 45 -19.58 -28.24 19.12
C ASN A 45 -18.92 -27.22 20.08
N GLY A 46 -18.41 -26.10 19.57
CA GLY A 46 -17.69 -25.07 20.32
C GLY A 46 -16.30 -25.49 20.83
N SER A 47 -15.77 -26.65 20.41
CA SER A 47 -14.48 -27.16 20.92
C SER A 47 -13.55 -27.68 19.84
N SER A 48 -13.99 -28.56 18.93
CA SER A 48 -13.13 -29.06 17.87
C SER A 48 -13.89 -29.72 16.72
N THR A 49 -13.43 -29.53 15.48
CA THR A 49 -13.91 -30.23 14.28
C THR A 49 -13.53 -31.71 14.25
N LYS A 50 -12.59 -32.16 15.10
CA LYS A 50 -12.09 -33.54 15.14
C LYS A 50 -13.20 -34.56 15.39
N ASP A 51 -14.20 -34.18 16.17
CA ASP A 51 -15.32 -35.05 16.52
C ASP A 51 -16.21 -35.36 15.32
N THR A 52 -16.19 -34.55 14.25
CA THR A 52 -17.04 -34.74 13.07
C THR A 52 -16.29 -35.24 11.84
N ARG A 53 -14.96 -35.42 11.90
CA ARG A 53 -14.13 -35.93 10.79
C ARG A 53 -14.47 -37.35 10.34
N HIS A 54 -15.15 -38.12 11.19
CA HIS A 54 -15.59 -39.48 10.87
C HIS A 54 -16.94 -39.53 10.13
N MET A 55 -17.62 -38.39 10.00
CA MET A 55 -18.90 -38.27 9.30
C MET A 55 -18.69 -38.15 7.79
N GLU A 56 -19.67 -38.61 7.02
CA GLU A 56 -19.68 -38.39 5.57
C GLU A 56 -19.79 -36.87 5.26
N PRO A 57 -19.18 -36.35 4.19
CA PRO A 57 -19.14 -34.91 3.89
C PRO A 57 -20.53 -34.24 3.86
N LYS A 58 -21.54 -34.97 3.38
CA LYS A 58 -22.94 -34.52 3.29
C LYS A 58 -23.66 -34.39 4.64
N ASP A 59 -23.18 -35.10 5.66
CA ASP A 59 -23.79 -35.18 6.99
C ASP A 59 -22.98 -34.36 8.01
N ARG A 60 -21.85 -33.79 7.57
CA ARG A 60 -20.95 -33.00 8.39
C ARG A 60 -21.50 -31.58 8.59
N PRO A 61 -21.40 -31.01 9.82
CA PRO A 61 -21.73 -29.62 10.03
C PRO A 61 -20.93 -28.69 9.12
N LEU A 62 -21.60 -27.70 8.51
CA LEU A 62 -21.00 -26.79 7.56
C LEU A 62 -19.82 -26.00 8.15
N GLN A 63 -19.93 -25.57 9.42
CA GLN A 63 -18.83 -24.90 10.13
C GLN A 63 -17.58 -25.78 10.22
N ASP A 64 -17.73 -27.06 10.53
CA ASP A 64 -16.60 -27.98 10.67
C ASP A 64 -15.96 -28.31 9.32
N HIS A 65 -16.76 -28.36 8.26
CA HIS A 65 -16.28 -28.50 6.89
C HIS A 65 -15.45 -27.29 6.47
N LEU A 66 -15.97 -26.07 6.68
CA LEU A 66 -15.28 -24.82 6.33
C LEU A 66 -13.96 -24.64 7.10
N VAL A 67 -13.93 -24.94 8.40
CA VAL A 67 -12.68 -24.89 9.20
C VAL A 67 -11.62 -25.85 8.63
N ASP A 68 -12.02 -27.05 8.23
CA ASP A 68 -11.10 -28.01 7.63
C ASP A 68 -10.67 -27.62 6.21
N LEU A 69 -11.52 -26.94 5.42
CA LEU A 69 -11.14 -26.38 4.12
C LEU A 69 -10.11 -25.26 4.28
N ILE A 70 -10.32 -24.34 5.23
CA ILE A 70 -9.35 -23.27 5.52
C ILE A 70 -8.02 -23.90 5.96
N SER A 71 -8.05 -24.93 6.81
CA SER A 71 -6.84 -25.65 7.22
C SER A 71 -6.10 -26.31 6.05
N GLN A 72 -6.84 -26.88 5.09
CA GLN A 72 -6.26 -27.41 3.86
C GLN A 72 -5.63 -26.29 3.02
N ALA A 73 -6.34 -25.18 2.82
CA ALA A 73 -5.84 -24.03 2.05
C ALA A 73 -4.56 -23.44 2.65
N THR A 74 -4.49 -23.26 3.97
CA THR A 74 -3.30 -22.74 4.67
C THR A 74 -2.08 -23.67 4.56
N SER A 75 -2.29 -24.97 4.36
CA SER A 75 -1.21 -25.96 4.19
C SER A 75 -0.93 -26.34 2.72
N CYS A 76 -1.69 -25.75 1.78
CA CYS A 76 -1.58 -26.05 0.37
C CYS A 76 -0.35 -25.40 -0.26
N GLN A 77 0.33 -26.12 -1.15
CA GLN A 77 1.50 -25.63 -1.90
C GLN A 77 1.22 -25.48 -3.40
N ASN A 78 -0.03 -25.71 -3.82
CA ASN A 78 -0.46 -25.68 -5.22
C ASN A 78 -1.50 -24.57 -5.40
N ASP A 79 -1.14 -23.54 -6.15
CA ASP A 79 -1.96 -22.34 -6.33
C ASP A 79 -3.36 -22.65 -6.90
N ASN A 80 -3.48 -23.58 -7.86
CA ASN A 80 -4.79 -23.93 -8.43
C ASN A 80 -5.70 -24.63 -7.41
N GLU A 81 -5.12 -25.46 -6.55
CA GLU A 81 -5.88 -26.16 -5.49
C GLU A 81 -6.24 -25.19 -4.36
N TYR A 82 -5.36 -24.23 -4.06
CA TYR A 82 -5.65 -23.14 -3.15
C TYR A 82 -6.83 -22.29 -3.63
N ASP A 83 -6.84 -21.88 -4.90
CA ASP A 83 -7.92 -21.07 -5.48
C ASP A 83 -9.27 -21.81 -5.44
N GLU A 84 -9.29 -23.10 -5.79
CA GLU A 84 -10.51 -23.93 -5.70
C GLU A 84 -11.07 -24.02 -4.27
N LEU A 85 -10.18 -24.19 -3.27
CA LEU A 85 -10.57 -24.23 -1.86
C LEU A 85 -11.10 -22.87 -1.37
N VAL A 86 -10.43 -21.78 -1.74
CA VAL A 86 -10.82 -20.42 -1.37
C VAL A 86 -12.16 -20.05 -2.00
N ASP A 87 -12.39 -20.40 -3.26
CA ASP A 87 -13.65 -20.17 -3.95
C ASP A 87 -14.81 -20.90 -3.27
N GLU A 88 -14.61 -22.16 -2.86
CA GLU A 88 -15.63 -22.94 -2.13
C GLU A 88 -16.00 -22.24 -0.80
N ILE A 89 -15.01 -21.74 -0.06
CA ILE A 89 -15.21 -21.01 1.19
C ILE A 89 -15.96 -19.68 0.95
N LEU A 90 -15.50 -18.90 -0.04
CA LEU A 90 -16.06 -17.59 -0.35
C LEU A 90 -17.51 -17.67 -0.82
N VAL A 91 -17.88 -18.67 -1.63
CA VAL A 91 -19.27 -18.86 -2.08
C VAL A 91 -20.21 -18.94 -0.89
N VAL A 92 -19.88 -19.74 0.13
CA VAL A 92 -20.72 -19.90 1.33
C VAL A 92 -20.80 -18.61 2.14
N ILE A 93 -19.68 -17.90 2.29
CA ILE A 93 -19.60 -16.66 3.07
C ILE A 93 -20.34 -15.51 2.38
N LEU A 94 -20.17 -15.36 1.07
CA LEU A 94 -20.81 -14.32 0.29
C LEU A 94 -22.30 -14.56 0.15
N ASP A 95 -22.75 -15.81 -0.04
CA ASP A 95 -24.18 -16.14 -0.09
C ASP A 95 -24.90 -15.77 1.22
N ALA A 96 -24.23 -15.96 2.37
CA ALA A 96 -24.79 -15.64 3.69
C ALA A 96 -24.63 -14.15 4.07
N GLY A 97 -23.54 -13.50 3.63
CA GLY A 97 -23.09 -12.21 4.17
C GLY A 97 -23.14 -11.03 3.22
N ARG A 98 -23.24 -11.23 1.90
CA ARG A 98 -23.20 -10.14 0.90
C ARG A 98 -24.14 -8.96 1.23
N PRO A 99 -25.38 -9.15 1.72
CA PRO A 99 -26.25 -8.03 2.12
C PRO A 99 -25.75 -7.23 3.32
N LEU A 100 -24.97 -7.84 4.21
CA LEU A 100 -24.36 -7.19 5.38
C LEU A 100 -23.05 -6.51 5.00
N PHE A 101 -22.24 -7.14 4.15
CA PHE A 101 -20.99 -6.60 3.63
C PHE A 101 -21.20 -5.38 2.73
N SER A 102 -22.31 -5.36 1.99
CA SER A 102 -22.71 -4.24 1.12
C SER A 102 -23.34 -3.07 1.87
N ARG A 103 -23.60 -3.18 3.18
CA ARG A 103 -24.10 -2.04 3.93
C ARG A 103 -22.97 -1.02 3.98
N PRO A 104 -23.20 0.23 3.52
CA PRO A 104 -22.24 1.28 3.80
C PRO A 104 -22.08 1.30 5.31
N VAL A 105 -20.84 1.10 5.78
CA VAL A 105 -20.48 1.34 7.18
C VAL A 105 -21.15 2.66 7.51
N SER A 106 -22.12 2.63 8.42
CA SER A 106 -22.87 3.83 8.77
C SER A 106 -21.80 4.77 9.28
N GLN A 107 -21.40 5.72 8.44
CA GLN A 107 -20.50 6.80 8.78
C GLN A 107 -21.25 7.64 9.80
N GLY A 108 -21.31 7.14 11.03
CA GLY A 108 -21.47 7.98 12.20
C GLY A 108 -20.28 8.93 12.16
N GLU A 109 -20.56 10.16 11.76
CA GLU A 109 -19.71 11.33 12.02
C GLU A 109 -18.40 11.49 11.24
N ALA A 110 -18.20 10.81 10.10
CA ALA A 110 -16.98 10.99 9.27
C ALA A 110 -17.19 11.74 7.93
N ALA A 111 -18.37 12.34 7.71
CA ALA A 111 -18.63 13.13 6.49
C ALA A 111 -18.23 14.61 6.60
N HIS A 112 -17.59 15.04 7.69
CA HIS A 112 -17.11 16.42 7.84
C HIS A 112 -15.74 16.47 8.53
N ASN A 113 -14.74 16.98 7.81
CA ASN A 113 -13.31 17.16 8.11
C ASN A 113 -12.39 16.01 7.65
N GLY A 114 -11.24 16.37 7.06
CA GLY A 114 -10.44 15.52 6.17
C GLY A 114 -10.11 14.12 6.69
N GLN A 115 -9.99 13.17 5.75
CA GLN A 115 -9.67 11.78 6.04
C GLN A 115 -8.28 11.69 6.68
N PHE A 116 -8.20 11.27 7.94
CA PHE A 116 -6.93 11.09 8.62
C PHE A 116 -6.20 9.84 8.09
N LEU A 117 -4.86 9.87 8.11
CA LEU A 117 -4.04 8.77 7.60
C LEU A 117 -4.29 7.45 8.35
N ASN A 118 -4.59 7.52 9.65
CA ASN A 118 -4.89 6.33 10.46
C ASN A 118 -6.04 5.47 9.89
N HIS A 119 -7.12 6.08 9.40
CA HIS A 119 -8.27 5.36 8.85
C HIS A 119 -7.94 4.68 7.52
N LEU A 120 -6.90 5.17 6.82
CA LEU A 120 -6.45 4.61 5.55
C LEU A 120 -5.43 3.48 5.74
N LEU A 121 -4.54 3.61 6.73
CA LEU A 121 -3.54 2.59 7.05
C LEU A 121 -4.10 1.43 7.88
N PHE A 122 -5.06 1.74 8.75
CA PHE A 122 -5.72 0.78 9.63
C PHE A 122 -7.24 0.91 9.45
N PRO A 123 -7.75 0.52 8.27
CA PRO A 123 -9.19 0.54 8.03
C PRO A 123 -9.87 -0.35 9.08
N PRO A 124 -11.05 0.06 9.58
CA PRO A 124 -11.77 -0.77 10.55
C PRO A 124 -12.14 -2.10 9.90
N VAL A 125 -11.69 -3.20 10.51
CA VAL A 125 -12.09 -4.55 10.10
C VAL A 125 -13.49 -4.80 10.64
N LEU A 126 -14.42 -5.13 9.75
CA LEU A 126 -15.74 -5.58 10.15
C LEU A 126 -15.65 -7.06 10.50
N CYS A 127 -15.76 -7.36 11.79
CA CYS A 127 -15.72 -8.73 12.29
C CYS A 127 -17.13 -9.35 12.25
N PHE A 128 -17.19 -10.56 11.71
CA PHE A 128 -18.40 -11.35 11.67
C PHE A 128 -18.13 -12.77 12.13
N ARG A 129 -19.18 -13.45 12.61
CA ARG A 129 -19.18 -14.88 12.88
C ARG A 129 -20.09 -15.59 11.90
N LEU A 130 -19.62 -16.70 11.34
CA LEU A 130 -20.45 -17.62 10.58
C LEU A 130 -21.15 -18.59 11.53
N GLU A 131 -22.47 -18.59 11.49
CA GLU A 131 -23.33 -19.53 12.20
C GLU A 131 -24.09 -20.40 11.21
N ALA A 132 -23.91 -21.72 11.32
CA ALA A 132 -24.64 -22.70 10.53
C ALA A 132 -25.22 -23.79 11.45
N PRO A 133 -26.31 -23.51 12.20
CA PRO A 133 -26.95 -24.50 13.07
C PRO A 133 -27.62 -25.66 12.29
N ALA A 134 -27.68 -25.55 10.96
CA ALA A 134 -28.19 -26.55 10.01
C ALA A 134 -27.53 -26.34 8.62
N SER A 135 -28.19 -26.73 7.53
CA SER A 135 -27.66 -26.60 6.15
C SER A 135 -27.67 -25.18 5.57
N CYS A 136 -28.03 -24.16 6.35
CA CYS A 136 -28.05 -22.77 5.92
C CYS A 136 -27.09 -21.95 6.78
N ALA A 137 -26.14 -21.28 6.13
CA ALA A 137 -25.20 -20.36 6.78
C ALA A 137 -25.86 -19.00 7.00
N SER A 138 -25.53 -18.38 8.12
CA SER A 138 -25.88 -17.01 8.45
C SER A 138 -24.66 -16.30 9.01
N ILE A 139 -24.57 -14.99 8.77
CA ILE A 139 -23.46 -14.16 9.23
C ILE A 139 -23.99 -13.16 10.26
N VAL A 140 -23.32 -13.10 11.41
CA VAL A 140 -23.67 -12.25 12.55
C VAL A 140 -22.51 -11.29 12.82
N PRO A 141 -22.74 -9.97 12.94
CA PRO A 141 -21.68 -9.04 13.34
C PRO A 141 -21.24 -9.33 14.78
N ILE A 142 -19.93 -9.31 15.02
CA ILE A 142 -19.32 -9.52 16.34
C ILE A 142 -18.37 -8.39 16.67
N ASP A 143 -18.10 -8.19 17.96
CA ASP A 143 -17.00 -7.33 18.39
C ASP A 143 -15.65 -7.97 18.03
N ALA A 144 -14.64 -7.17 17.73
CA ALA A 144 -13.30 -7.66 17.40
C ALA A 144 -12.67 -8.54 18.50
N SER A 145 -13.10 -8.38 19.76
CA SER A 145 -12.66 -9.23 20.88
C SER A 145 -13.23 -10.65 20.84
N GLU A 146 -14.28 -10.89 20.05
CA GLU A 146 -14.90 -12.20 19.86
C GLU A 146 -14.42 -12.92 18.59
N ALA A 147 -13.61 -12.25 17.75
CA ALA A 147 -13.06 -12.84 16.54
C ALA A 147 -12.07 -13.96 16.87
N TYR A 148 -12.02 -14.99 16.02
CA TYR A 148 -11.13 -16.15 16.20
C TYR A 148 -9.66 -15.72 16.20
N THR A 149 -9.30 -14.86 15.25
CA THR A 149 -8.03 -14.16 15.23
C THR A 149 -8.26 -12.70 15.57
N ILE A 150 -7.41 -12.13 16.43
CA ILE A 150 -7.37 -10.68 16.59
C ILE A 150 -6.71 -10.11 15.34
N HIS A 151 -7.51 -9.67 14.38
CA HIS A 151 -7.03 -8.97 13.17
C HIS A 151 -6.64 -7.56 13.48
N THR A 152 -5.54 -7.44 14.18
CA THR A 152 -4.79 -6.20 14.17
C THR A 152 -3.85 -6.26 12.96
N ILE A 153 -4.22 -5.54 11.90
CA ILE A 153 -3.23 -4.87 11.05
C ILE A 153 -2.38 -3.91 11.92
N ASP A 154 -2.83 -3.62 13.16
CA ASP A 154 -2.04 -2.94 14.18
C ASP A 154 -0.79 -3.77 14.57
N PRO A 155 0.42 -3.24 14.27
CA PRO A 155 1.68 -3.88 14.61
C PRO A 155 1.89 -4.12 16.12
N ALA A 156 1.07 -3.54 17.00
CA ALA A 156 1.15 -3.67 18.45
C ALA A 156 1.07 -5.09 19.01
N LEU A 157 0.56 -6.06 18.23
CA LEU A 157 0.49 -7.45 18.68
C LEU A 157 1.76 -8.27 18.37
N ASN A 158 2.63 -7.82 17.46
CA ASN A 158 3.91 -8.47 17.18
C ASN A 158 5.03 -7.80 17.98
N GLY A 159 5.07 -8.07 19.29
CA GLY A 159 5.96 -7.43 20.27
C GLY A 159 7.47 -7.70 20.13
N ASP A 160 7.94 -8.38 19.07
CA ASP A 160 9.33 -8.81 18.90
C ASP A 160 10.06 -8.20 17.68
N PHE A 161 9.44 -7.30 16.92
CA PHE A 161 10.13 -6.66 15.78
C PHE A 161 10.96 -5.44 16.22
N LYS A 162 12.29 -5.53 16.05
CA LYS A 162 13.19 -4.37 16.10
C LYS A 162 13.52 -3.96 14.68
N GLU A 163 12.95 -2.84 14.25
CA GLU A 163 13.30 -2.21 12.99
C GLU A 163 14.69 -1.57 13.12
N GLU A 164 15.67 -2.08 12.36
CA GLU A 164 17.03 -1.54 12.28
C GLU A 164 17.13 -0.54 11.11
N LEU A 165 16.44 0.60 11.22
CA LEU A 165 16.69 1.75 10.34
C LEU A 165 17.62 2.73 11.07
N GLU A 166 18.64 3.26 10.38
CA GLU A 166 19.50 4.32 10.91
C GLU A 166 18.76 5.67 10.91
N ILE A 167 17.87 5.85 11.87
CA ILE A 167 16.96 7.00 11.96
C ILE A 167 17.73 8.26 12.42
N CYS A 168 17.53 9.37 11.71
CA CYS A 168 18.03 10.67 12.17
C CYS A 168 17.22 11.16 13.37
N GLN A 169 17.85 11.36 14.54
CA GLN A 169 17.13 11.73 15.76
C GLN A 169 16.54 13.15 15.72
N ASP A 170 17.06 14.02 14.86
CA ASP A 170 16.69 15.44 14.77
C ASP A 170 15.41 15.67 13.95
N ILE A 171 14.92 14.65 13.25
CA ILE A 171 13.71 14.73 12.42
C ILE A 171 12.48 14.43 13.29
N PRO A 172 11.40 15.23 13.19
CA PRO A 172 10.21 15.06 13.99
C PRO A 172 9.47 13.75 13.66
N ARG A 173 8.71 13.27 14.64
CA ARG A 173 7.91 12.04 14.55
C ARG A 173 6.45 12.41 14.70
N PHE A 174 5.61 11.88 13.84
CA PHE A 174 4.17 12.12 13.82
C PHE A 174 3.44 10.78 13.89
N THR A 175 2.25 10.77 14.48
CA THR A 175 1.37 9.61 14.40
C THR A 175 0.36 9.76 13.26
N PRO A 176 -0.18 8.65 12.70
CA PRO A 176 -1.16 8.72 11.62
C PRO A 176 -2.42 9.54 11.93
N GLU A 177 -2.77 9.72 13.20
CA GLU A 177 -3.90 10.57 13.64
C GLU A 177 -3.61 12.08 13.54
N GLU A 178 -2.35 12.48 13.46
CA GLU A 178 -1.95 13.89 13.30
C GLU A 178 -1.92 14.33 11.83
N ILE A 179 -2.08 13.38 10.91
CA ILE A 179 -1.86 13.57 9.47
C ILE A 179 -3.20 13.56 8.75
N ILE A 180 -3.56 14.71 8.17
CA ILE A 180 -4.78 14.89 7.39
C ILE A 180 -4.46 14.64 5.92
N VAL A 181 -5.12 13.68 5.28
CA VAL A 181 -4.94 13.41 3.86
C VAL A 181 -5.75 14.41 3.03
N THR A 182 -5.06 15.13 2.15
CA THR A 182 -5.67 16.14 1.26
C THR A 182 -5.90 15.62 -0.14
N LYS A 183 -5.02 14.73 -0.63
CA LYS A 183 -5.17 14.06 -1.93
C LYS A 183 -4.45 12.72 -1.96
N ILE A 184 -5.13 11.66 -2.37
CA ILE A 184 -4.53 10.33 -2.55
C ILE A 184 -3.97 10.21 -3.97
N PHE A 185 -2.75 9.71 -4.11
CA PHE A 185 -2.11 9.38 -5.40
C PHE A 185 -2.06 7.88 -5.65
N GLY A 186 -1.93 7.09 -4.59
CA GLY A 186 -1.93 5.64 -4.65
C GLY A 186 -2.36 5.05 -3.31
N ARG A 187 -3.18 4.00 -3.37
CA ARG A 187 -3.63 3.24 -2.20
C ARG A 187 -3.55 1.75 -2.54
N GLY A 188 -2.81 1.00 -1.74
CA GLY A 188 -2.90 -0.46 -1.68
C GLY A 188 -3.61 -0.90 -0.41
N ALA A 189 -3.59 -2.20 -0.11
CA ALA A 189 -4.25 -2.77 1.07
C ALA A 189 -3.81 -2.06 2.36
N ASN A 190 -2.48 -1.89 2.54
CA ASN A 190 -1.89 -1.22 3.70
C ASN A 190 -0.91 -0.10 3.29
N THR A 191 -0.84 0.28 2.00
CA THR A 191 0.04 1.35 1.52
C THR A 191 -0.77 2.59 1.16
N VAL A 192 -0.25 3.76 1.53
CA VAL A 192 -0.83 5.05 1.19
C VAL A 192 0.25 5.99 0.69
N THR A 193 0.07 6.48 -0.53
CA THR A 193 0.85 7.56 -1.11
C THR A 193 -0.07 8.76 -1.34
N ALA A 194 0.19 9.86 -0.65
CA ALA A 194 -0.74 10.99 -0.61
C ALA A 194 -0.07 12.35 -0.39
N ALA A 195 -0.73 13.41 -0.83
CA ALA A 195 -0.52 14.74 -0.28
C ALA A 195 -1.27 14.84 1.05
N VAL A 196 -0.61 15.42 2.03
CA VAL A 196 -1.11 15.49 3.40
C VAL A 196 -0.84 16.87 3.99
N GLN A 197 -1.59 17.20 5.03
CA GLN A 197 -1.38 18.38 5.84
C GLN A 197 -1.13 17.97 7.29
N VAL A 198 -0.04 18.48 7.86
CA VAL A 198 0.33 18.25 9.26
C VAL A 198 0.61 19.61 9.88
N GLN A 199 -0.10 19.95 10.95
CA GLN A 199 0.02 21.24 11.65
C GLN A 199 -0.09 22.46 10.70
N GLY A 200 -0.92 22.37 9.66
CA GLY A 200 -1.13 23.42 8.66
C GLY A 200 -0.03 23.54 7.58
N ARG A 201 0.93 22.61 7.55
CA ARG A 201 1.96 22.52 6.50
C ARG A 201 1.62 21.39 5.54
N ASP A 202 1.63 21.71 4.25
CA ASP A 202 1.45 20.72 3.18
C ASP A 202 2.74 19.94 2.95
N MET A 203 2.60 18.61 2.89
CA MET A 203 3.70 17.66 2.73
C MET A 203 3.26 16.49 1.85
N PHE A 204 4.23 15.68 1.44
CA PHE A 204 3.99 14.41 0.76
C PHE A 204 4.24 13.25 1.73
N CYS A 205 3.36 12.26 1.70
CA CYS A 205 3.36 11.09 2.56
C CYS A 205 3.48 9.82 1.71
N LYS A 206 4.41 8.95 2.10
CA LYS A 206 4.43 7.53 1.71
C LYS A 206 4.46 6.72 3.00
N SER A 207 3.53 5.80 3.13
CA SER A 207 3.36 4.99 4.34
C SER A 207 2.87 3.59 4.02
N TYR A 208 3.29 2.64 4.85
CA TYR A 208 2.98 1.24 4.80
C TYR A 208 2.67 0.72 6.21
N GLY A 209 1.42 0.33 6.44
CA GLY A 209 0.90 -0.19 7.71
C GLY A 209 1.14 -1.69 7.90
N ASN A 210 2.30 -2.22 7.49
CA ASN A 210 2.58 -3.65 7.64
C ASN A 210 3.23 -3.95 9.00
N PRO A 211 2.82 -5.02 9.70
CA PRO A 211 3.46 -5.47 10.95
C PRO A 211 4.98 -5.69 10.83
N ASN A 212 5.48 -6.08 9.66
CA ASN A 212 6.90 -6.32 9.40
C ASN A 212 7.72 -5.04 9.15
N GLY A 213 7.08 -3.86 9.23
CA GLY A 213 7.74 -2.56 9.04
C GLY A 213 8.10 -2.26 7.60
N LEU A 214 9.06 -1.35 7.41
CA LEU A 214 9.51 -0.90 6.09
C LEU A 214 10.72 -1.67 5.55
N PHE A 215 11.34 -2.55 6.35
CA PHE A 215 12.57 -3.22 5.93
C PHE A 215 12.35 -4.08 4.67
N GLY A 216 13.20 -3.88 3.65
CA GLY A 216 13.11 -4.58 2.38
C GLY A 216 11.97 -4.11 1.45
N THR A 217 11.29 -3.01 1.78
CA THR A 217 10.26 -2.39 0.93
C THR A 217 10.81 -1.20 0.15
N SER A 218 10.14 -0.81 -0.94
CA SER A 218 10.45 0.40 -1.69
C SER A 218 10.38 1.66 -0.82
N GLU A 219 9.42 1.73 0.10
CA GLU A 219 9.23 2.85 1.03
C GLU A 219 10.38 2.93 2.04
N GLY A 220 10.87 1.78 2.52
CA GLY A 220 12.06 1.70 3.36
C GLY A 220 13.31 2.18 2.63
N GLN A 221 13.51 1.72 1.39
CA GLN A 221 14.64 2.15 0.56
C GLN A 221 14.62 3.66 0.28
N GLU A 222 13.43 4.22 -0.02
CA GLU A 222 13.30 5.67 -0.22
C GLU A 222 13.61 6.42 1.07
N LEU A 223 13.15 5.92 2.22
CA LEU A 223 13.40 6.54 3.52
C LEU A 223 14.89 6.56 3.89
N GLU A 224 15.60 5.46 3.65
CA GLU A 224 17.04 5.37 3.85
C GLU A 224 17.78 6.36 2.94
N CYS A 225 17.45 6.38 1.65
CA CYS A 225 18.08 7.29 0.69
C CYS A 225 17.82 8.76 1.04
N LEU A 226 16.58 9.13 1.38
CA LEU A 226 16.25 10.49 1.83
C LEU A 226 16.95 10.86 3.14
N SER A 227 17.17 9.90 4.04
CA SER A 227 17.93 10.12 5.27
C SER A 227 19.41 10.40 4.97
N GLU A 228 20.02 9.67 4.03
CA GLU A 228 21.39 9.93 3.61
C GLU A 228 21.53 11.26 2.83
N ILE A 229 20.55 11.59 1.98
CA ILE A 229 20.48 12.90 1.31
C ILE A 229 20.37 14.04 2.33
N PHE A 230 19.56 13.87 3.37
CA PHE A 230 19.45 14.85 4.45
C PHE A 230 20.78 15.04 5.20
N LYS A 231 21.52 13.95 5.47
CA LYS A 231 22.85 13.99 6.10
C LYS A 231 23.90 14.67 5.19
N ALA A 232 23.85 14.41 3.88
CA ALA A 232 24.78 14.97 2.90
C ALA A 232 24.51 16.45 2.58
N PHE A 233 23.23 16.85 2.57
CA PHE A 233 22.79 18.21 2.21
C PHE A 233 21.94 18.84 3.32
N PRO A 234 22.51 19.09 4.52
CA PRO A 234 21.76 19.72 5.60
C PRO A 234 21.45 21.18 5.26
N PRO A 235 20.30 21.72 5.72
CA PRO A 235 19.95 23.12 5.53
C PRO A 235 21.07 24.05 6.03
N PRO A 236 21.42 25.13 5.31
CA PRO A 236 20.72 25.72 4.17
C PRO A 236 21.16 25.20 2.79
N THR A 237 21.98 24.14 2.73
CA THR A 237 22.40 23.56 1.45
C THR A 237 21.16 23.01 0.74
N THR A 238 20.98 23.41 -0.52
CA THR A 238 19.81 23.01 -1.32
C THR A 238 20.27 22.21 -2.52
N ILE A 239 19.58 21.11 -2.74
CA ILE A 239 19.61 20.28 -3.94
C ILE A 239 18.16 20.09 -4.36
N GLN A 240 17.92 19.84 -5.65
CA GLN A 240 16.60 19.73 -6.26
C GLN A 240 16.01 18.34 -6.00
N VAL A 241 15.98 17.98 -4.72
CA VAL A 241 15.41 16.76 -4.16
C VAL A 241 14.55 17.17 -2.96
N PRO A 242 13.31 16.67 -2.83
CA PRO A 242 12.47 16.98 -1.68
C PRO A 242 13.11 16.51 -0.37
N GLN A 243 13.21 17.40 0.61
CA GLN A 243 13.81 17.05 1.91
C GLN A 243 12.89 16.15 2.75
N LEU A 244 13.50 15.23 3.50
CA LEU A 244 12.82 14.49 4.57
C LEU A 244 12.42 15.46 5.68
N LEU A 245 11.14 15.44 6.07
CA LEU A 245 10.55 16.36 7.04
C LEU A 245 10.03 15.67 8.29
N GLY A 246 9.76 14.37 8.25
CA GLY A 246 9.21 13.65 9.38
C GLY A 246 9.18 12.14 9.18
N TYR A 247 9.19 11.41 10.29
CA TYR A 247 8.84 9.99 10.32
C TYR A 247 7.38 9.83 10.75
N ILE A 248 6.71 8.82 10.21
CA ILE A 248 5.39 8.42 10.63
C ILE A 248 5.57 7.21 11.52
N ASN A 249 5.25 7.34 12.79
CA ASN A 249 5.40 6.27 13.77
C ASN A 249 4.05 5.75 14.19
N HIS A 250 3.95 4.43 14.35
CA HIS A 250 2.83 3.83 15.03
C HIS A 250 2.74 4.37 16.46
N LYS A 251 1.52 4.65 16.91
CA LYS A 251 1.28 5.32 18.20
C LYS A 251 1.81 4.50 19.38
N ASP A 252 1.58 3.19 19.36
CA ASP A 252 1.88 2.31 20.49
C ASP A 252 3.26 1.65 20.37
N THR A 253 3.52 0.91 19.28
CA THR A 253 4.81 0.23 19.03
C THR A 253 5.98 1.15 18.76
N LYS A 254 5.74 2.38 18.33
CA LYS A 254 6.77 3.30 17.81
C LYS A 254 7.49 2.82 16.54
N GLN A 255 7.02 1.74 15.90
CA GLN A 255 7.52 1.30 14.59
C GLN A 255 7.37 2.42 13.55
N ILE A 256 8.27 2.49 12.57
CA ILE A 256 8.15 3.41 11.45
C ILE A 256 7.16 2.81 10.45
N LEU A 257 6.08 3.54 10.21
CA LEU A 257 5.07 3.22 9.22
C LEU A 257 5.31 3.94 7.90
N GLY A 258 6.24 4.90 7.84
CA GLY A 258 6.44 5.71 6.66
C GLY A 258 7.17 7.01 6.94
N PHE A 259 7.09 7.92 5.99
CA PHE A 259 7.77 9.20 6.07
C PHE A 259 6.98 10.34 5.41
N LEU A 260 7.35 11.54 5.85
CA LEU A 260 6.86 12.81 5.33
C LEU A 260 8.03 13.54 4.69
N ARG A 261 7.85 13.97 3.44
CA ARG A 261 8.84 14.78 2.73
C ARG A 261 8.22 16.06 2.19
N GLN A 262 9.08 16.98 1.76
CA GLN A 262 8.67 18.23 1.15
C GLN A 262 7.68 18.00 0.00
N TRP A 263 6.58 18.74 0.02
CA TRP A 263 5.68 18.85 -1.11
C TRP A 263 6.31 19.76 -2.18
N VAL A 264 6.40 19.26 -3.41
CA VAL A 264 6.85 20.03 -4.57
C VAL A 264 5.63 20.28 -5.46
N PRO A 265 5.06 21.50 -5.46
CA PRO A 265 3.95 21.82 -6.34
C PRO A 265 4.45 21.86 -7.78
N GLY A 266 3.72 21.21 -8.69
CA GLY A 266 4.13 21.15 -10.09
C GLY A 266 3.48 20.02 -10.87
N HIS A 267 4.05 19.75 -12.03
CA HIS A 267 3.61 18.70 -12.94
C HIS A 267 4.76 17.74 -13.26
N ARG A 268 4.44 16.47 -13.51
CA ARG A 268 5.44 15.50 -13.98
C ARG A 268 6.01 15.96 -15.32
N LEU A 269 7.32 15.81 -15.52
CA LEU A 269 7.99 16.17 -16.77
C LEU A 269 7.33 15.47 -17.97
N SER A 270 6.96 14.19 -17.81
CA SER A 270 6.22 13.41 -18.80
C SER A 270 4.96 14.11 -19.34
N ASN A 271 4.31 14.95 -18.51
CA ASN A 271 3.05 15.59 -18.86
C ASN A 271 3.22 16.96 -19.53
N VAL A 272 4.39 17.60 -19.37
CA VAL A 272 4.60 19.00 -19.81
C VAL A 272 5.62 19.14 -20.94
N VAL A 273 6.41 18.10 -21.23
CA VAL A 273 7.48 18.14 -22.22
C VAL A 273 7.00 18.54 -23.62
N THR A 274 5.82 18.09 -24.03
CA THR A 274 5.28 18.29 -25.39
C THR A 274 5.00 19.76 -25.69
N ALA A 275 4.60 20.54 -24.68
CA ALA A 275 4.32 21.96 -24.79
C ALA A 275 5.54 22.85 -24.44
N ALA A 276 6.68 22.25 -24.06
CA ALA A 276 7.85 22.97 -23.58
C ALA A 276 8.68 23.56 -24.72
N THR A 277 9.18 24.79 -24.53
CA THR A 277 10.13 25.41 -25.46
C THR A 277 11.51 24.76 -25.34
N ILE A 278 12.34 24.92 -26.37
CA ILE A 278 13.72 24.40 -26.38
C ILE A 278 14.51 24.91 -25.17
N GLU A 279 14.33 26.17 -24.79
CA GLU A 279 15.03 26.79 -23.66
C GLU A 279 14.63 26.12 -22.34
N LYS A 280 13.34 25.79 -22.15
CA LYS A 280 12.86 25.07 -20.97
C LYS A 280 13.45 23.67 -20.90
N ARG A 281 13.44 22.94 -22.01
CA ARG A 281 14.02 21.60 -22.08
C ARG A 281 15.52 21.59 -21.78
N GLN A 282 16.27 22.57 -22.30
CA GLN A 282 17.70 22.76 -21.99
C GLN A 282 17.94 23.09 -20.51
N LYS A 283 17.08 23.92 -19.91
CA LYS A 283 17.12 24.24 -18.48
C LYS A 283 16.93 22.96 -17.64
N TRP A 284 15.89 22.19 -17.94
CA TRP A 284 15.58 20.96 -17.21
C TRP A 284 16.70 19.92 -17.35
N THR A 285 17.21 19.68 -18.56
CA THR A 285 18.39 18.82 -18.78
C THR A 285 19.55 19.22 -17.88
N SER A 286 19.85 20.52 -17.82
CA SER A 286 20.98 21.03 -17.01
C SER A 286 20.75 20.78 -15.51
N GLN A 287 19.54 21.02 -15.02
CA GLN A 287 19.19 20.82 -13.60
C GLN A 287 19.18 19.35 -13.20
N ILE A 288 18.61 18.47 -14.04
CA ILE A 288 18.59 17.02 -13.81
C ILE A 288 20.03 16.49 -13.76
N SER A 289 20.86 16.83 -14.75
CA SER A 289 22.26 16.41 -14.81
C SER A 289 23.07 16.90 -13.61
N GLN A 290 22.89 18.16 -13.21
CA GLN A 290 23.57 18.74 -12.05
C GLN A 290 23.14 18.05 -10.74
N THR A 291 21.86 17.73 -10.60
CA THR A 291 21.33 17.07 -9.40
C THR A 291 21.87 15.65 -9.27
N ILE A 292 21.83 14.86 -10.35
CA ILE A 292 22.41 13.50 -10.39
C ILE A 292 23.90 13.54 -10.05
N LYS A 293 24.65 14.46 -10.66
CA LYS A 293 26.07 14.64 -10.37
C LYS A 293 26.34 14.90 -8.89
N TYR A 294 25.58 15.81 -8.27
CA TYR A 294 25.75 16.10 -6.84
C TYR A 294 25.43 14.91 -5.94
N LEU A 295 24.39 14.12 -6.27
CA LEU A 295 24.10 12.88 -5.56
C LEU A 295 25.30 11.91 -5.67
N HIS A 296 25.79 11.70 -6.89
CA HIS A 296 26.89 10.77 -7.17
C HIS A 296 28.20 11.15 -6.49
N GLU A 297 28.50 12.45 -6.41
CA GLU A 297 29.66 12.99 -5.68
C GLU A 297 29.63 12.65 -4.17
N HIS A 298 28.45 12.43 -3.61
CA HIS A 298 28.25 12.03 -2.21
C HIS A 298 28.01 10.52 -2.04
N GLY A 299 28.15 9.73 -3.12
CA GLY A 299 27.92 8.28 -3.07
C GLY A 299 26.45 7.87 -3.12
N LEU A 300 25.54 8.81 -3.40
CA LEU A 300 24.10 8.58 -3.46
C LEU A 300 23.68 8.31 -4.91
N VAL A 301 22.62 7.51 -5.07
CA VAL A 301 22.06 7.09 -6.37
C VAL A 301 20.57 7.44 -6.38
N TRP A 302 20.05 7.89 -7.52
CA TRP A 302 18.62 8.18 -7.70
C TRP A 302 17.81 6.89 -7.85
N GLY A 303 18.26 5.96 -8.70
CA GLY A 303 17.86 4.56 -8.67
C GLY A 303 16.64 4.19 -9.54
N ASP A 304 15.73 5.13 -9.83
CA ASP A 304 14.59 4.92 -10.76
C ASP A 304 14.42 6.12 -11.69
N GLY A 305 15.43 6.34 -12.54
CA GLY A 305 15.49 7.51 -13.39
C GLY A 305 14.52 7.47 -14.57
N LYS A 306 13.47 8.29 -14.53
CA LYS A 306 12.48 8.44 -15.61
C LYS A 306 11.72 9.79 -15.54
N PRO A 307 11.12 10.27 -16.66
CA PRO A 307 10.39 11.54 -16.69
C PRO A 307 9.19 11.62 -15.74
N SER A 308 8.56 10.50 -15.37
CA SER A 308 7.46 10.51 -14.39
C SER A 308 7.91 10.77 -12.95
N ASN A 309 9.21 10.58 -12.68
CA ASN A 309 9.86 10.81 -11.39
C ASN A 309 10.55 12.18 -11.34
N ILE A 310 10.22 13.07 -12.27
CA ILE A 310 10.71 14.45 -12.29
C ILE A 310 9.51 15.39 -12.20
N ILE A 311 9.51 16.29 -11.24
CA ILE A 311 8.51 17.34 -11.11
C ILE A 311 9.08 18.64 -11.64
N ILE A 312 8.35 19.30 -12.54
CA ILE A 312 8.59 20.67 -12.95
C ILE A 312 7.72 21.57 -12.08
N ASP A 313 8.35 22.40 -11.26
CA ASP A 313 7.67 23.28 -10.34
C ASP A 313 7.13 24.56 -11.02
N GLU A 314 6.48 25.42 -10.22
CA GLU A 314 5.89 26.68 -10.70
C GLU A 314 6.93 27.70 -11.23
N HIS A 315 8.21 27.50 -10.94
CA HIS A 315 9.33 28.32 -11.43
C HIS A 315 10.05 27.70 -12.64
N ASP A 316 9.45 26.65 -13.24
CA ASP A 316 10.04 25.82 -14.29
C ASP A 316 11.35 25.15 -13.84
N ASP A 317 11.53 24.87 -12.54
CA ASP A 317 12.70 24.13 -12.03
C ASP A 317 12.39 22.63 -11.94
N ALA A 318 13.35 21.79 -12.33
CA ALA A 318 13.23 20.34 -12.30
C ALA A 318 13.68 19.77 -10.95
N TRP A 319 12.81 18.97 -10.32
CA TRP A 319 13.03 18.28 -9.05
C TRP A 319 12.99 16.77 -9.25
N LEU A 320 14.00 16.06 -8.75
CA LEU A 320 14.02 14.59 -8.75
C LEU A 320 13.23 14.08 -7.54
N ILE A 321 12.30 13.16 -7.79
CA ILE A 321 11.51 12.50 -6.76
C ILE A 321 11.67 10.98 -6.90
N ASP A 322 11.16 10.25 -5.91
CA ASP A 322 11.12 8.79 -5.87
C ASP A 322 12.51 8.14 -5.85
N PHE A 323 12.98 7.85 -4.63
CA PHE A 323 14.27 7.18 -4.36
C PHE A 323 14.06 5.77 -3.82
N GLY A 324 12.87 5.20 -4.02
CA GLY A 324 12.54 3.84 -3.58
C GLY A 324 13.16 2.73 -4.42
N GLY A 325 13.98 3.11 -5.41
CA GLY A 325 14.54 2.19 -6.40
C GLY A 325 13.48 1.65 -7.35
N GLY A 326 13.82 0.54 -8.00
CA GLY A 326 12.95 -0.17 -8.92
C GLY A 326 13.43 -0.13 -10.36
N PHE A 327 12.96 -1.11 -11.12
CA PHE A 327 13.32 -1.30 -12.51
C PHE A 327 12.17 -0.86 -13.42
N THR A 328 12.41 0.20 -14.19
CA THR A 328 11.51 0.58 -15.28
C THR A 328 12.10 0.17 -16.63
N ARG A 329 11.52 -0.87 -17.24
CA ARG A 329 11.90 -1.32 -18.59
C ARG A 329 11.94 -0.15 -19.57
N GLY A 330 13.00 -0.10 -20.37
CA GLY A 330 13.20 0.96 -21.36
C GLY A 330 14.00 2.15 -20.86
N TRP A 331 14.10 2.39 -19.54
CA TRP A 331 14.87 3.51 -18.98
C TRP A 331 16.26 3.11 -18.51
N VAL A 332 16.40 2.00 -17.81
CA VAL A 332 17.69 1.46 -17.36
C VAL A 332 17.77 -0.01 -17.78
N ASP A 333 18.97 -0.53 -18.02
CA ASP A 333 19.21 -1.96 -18.22
C ASP A 333 19.18 -2.67 -16.87
N GLU A 334 18.64 -3.89 -16.80
CA GLU A 334 18.40 -4.60 -15.53
C GLU A 334 19.69 -4.79 -14.71
N GLU A 335 20.82 -4.97 -15.39
CA GLU A 335 22.15 -5.11 -14.76
C GLU A 335 22.67 -3.82 -14.11
N LEU A 336 22.08 -2.67 -14.44
CA LEU A 336 22.49 -1.35 -13.96
C LEU A 336 21.48 -0.75 -12.95
N GLU A 337 20.43 -1.48 -12.58
CA GLU A 337 19.43 -1.02 -11.61
C GLU A 337 20.08 -0.61 -10.27
N GLY A 338 19.71 0.56 -9.75
CA GLY A 338 20.21 1.06 -8.47
C GLY A 338 21.71 1.43 -8.47
N THR A 339 22.33 1.63 -9.63
CA THR A 339 23.74 2.03 -9.75
C THR A 339 23.92 3.46 -10.30
N LYS A 340 25.12 4.04 -10.12
CA LYS A 340 25.45 5.35 -10.70
C LYS A 340 25.45 5.31 -12.21
N GLU A 341 25.95 4.21 -12.78
CA GLU A 341 25.95 3.93 -14.21
C GLU A 341 24.50 3.83 -14.75
N GLY A 342 23.59 3.27 -13.95
CA GLY A 342 22.15 3.25 -14.25
C GLY A 342 21.53 4.66 -14.29
N ASP A 343 21.87 5.51 -13.32
CA ASP A 343 21.43 6.93 -13.33
C ASP A 343 21.99 7.71 -14.54
N GLU A 344 23.24 7.46 -14.94
CA GLU A 344 23.84 8.06 -16.13
C GLU A 344 23.14 7.60 -17.42
N GLN A 345 22.78 6.32 -17.50
CA GLN A 345 21.99 5.78 -18.61
C GLN A 345 20.58 6.39 -18.65
N ALA A 346 19.91 6.47 -17.51
CA ALA A 346 18.61 7.13 -17.40
C ALA A 346 18.69 8.60 -17.85
N LEU A 347 19.72 9.33 -17.40
CA LEU A 347 19.95 10.72 -17.82
C LEU A 347 20.08 10.83 -19.34
N ALA A 348 20.87 9.96 -19.98
CA ALA A 348 21.04 9.97 -21.43
C ALA A 348 19.70 9.82 -22.17
N LYS A 349 18.86 8.86 -21.74
CA LYS A 349 17.53 8.66 -22.33
C LYS A 349 16.56 9.81 -22.04
N ILE A 350 16.63 10.42 -20.86
CA ILE A 350 15.82 11.61 -20.54
C ILE A 350 16.23 12.78 -21.42
N VAL A 351 17.53 12.94 -21.73
CA VAL A 351 18.02 13.97 -22.64
C VAL A 351 17.54 13.74 -24.07
N GLU A 352 17.53 12.48 -24.53
CA GLU A 352 16.93 12.10 -25.81
C GLU A 352 15.43 12.44 -25.84
N PHE A 353 14.68 12.01 -24.83
CA PHE A 353 13.25 12.32 -24.67
C PHE A 353 12.95 13.83 -24.65
N LEU A 354 13.80 14.65 -24.04
CA LEU A 354 13.69 16.11 -24.06
C LEU A 354 14.09 16.71 -25.42
N SER A 355 14.94 16.03 -26.19
CA SER A 355 15.39 16.51 -27.50
C SER A 355 14.44 16.11 -28.63
N GLU A 356 13.60 15.09 -28.42
CA GLU A 356 12.59 14.66 -29.38
C GLU A 356 11.50 15.74 -29.55
N ASP A 357 11.43 16.27 -30.77
CA ASP A 357 10.35 17.13 -31.21
C ASP A 357 9.17 16.22 -31.54
N ASN A 358 8.35 15.89 -30.52
CA ASN A 358 7.29 14.87 -30.64
C ASN A 358 6.21 15.24 -31.68
N GLY A 359 6.46 14.80 -32.91
CA GLY A 359 5.46 14.27 -33.81
C GLY A 359 5.61 12.76 -33.92
N ASN A 360 5.25 12.01 -32.87
CA ASN A 360 4.59 10.69 -32.88
C ASN A 360 4.97 9.81 -31.67
N ASP A 361 3.92 9.39 -30.96
CA ASP A 361 3.69 8.12 -30.25
C ASP A 361 4.79 7.56 -29.33
N GLU A 362 4.51 7.67 -28.02
CA GLU A 362 5.08 6.78 -27.00
C GLU A 362 4.92 5.30 -27.41
N PRO A 363 5.95 4.46 -27.25
CA PRO A 363 5.78 3.02 -27.39
C PRO A 363 4.86 2.52 -26.26
N SER A 364 3.65 2.13 -26.65
CA SER A 364 2.65 1.54 -25.77
C SER A 364 3.20 0.27 -25.13
N SER A 365 3.20 0.22 -23.80
CA SER A 365 3.50 -0.96 -23.01
C SER A 365 2.45 -2.04 -23.24
N LEU A 366 2.89 -3.19 -23.75
CA LEU A 366 2.25 -4.49 -23.61
C LEU A 366 3.14 -5.38 -22.73
#